data_AF-A0A6I7WNZ6-F1
#
_entry.id   AF-A0A6I7WNZ6-F1
#
_cell.length_a   1.000
_cell.length_b   1.000
_cell.length_c   1.000
_cell.angle_alpha   90.00
_cell.angle_beta   90.00
_cell.angle_gamma   90.00
#
_symmetry.space_group_name_H-M   'P 1'
#
loop_
_entity.id
_entity.type
_entity.pdbx_description
1 polymer ?
#
loop_
_entity_poly.entity_id
_entity_poly.type
_entity_poly.pdbx_seq_one_letter_code
_entity_poly.pdbx_strand_id
1 'polypeptide(L)'
;TTVLNGKAEILSFGGEVIKNVAGYDISRLMTGALGTLGVILEASLKVVPMPEAEITLMQQTSIDAALLKLHQWSQLPLPISASCFYQDKLYIRLSGTEKAIDNAQQSIGGEILKQAHNFWQSITEQTHPFFHSTQALWRISLASNTPALPLEGDYLYEWGGALRWLKSDLDLQSIRSEPNLSGGHATLFRSLGERNDIFHPLPTPLLNRRAMLPHEIPGL
;
A
#
# COMPACT_ATOMS: atom_id res chain seq x y z
N THR A 1 15.76 4.93 -14.30
CA THR A 1 15.74 5.33 -12.88
C THR A 1 17.13 5.79 -12.50
N THR A 2 17.27 7.02 -12.01
CA THR A 2 18.55 7.60 -11.60
C THR A 2 18.58 7.74 -10.08
N VAL A 3 19.69 7.36 -9.43
CA VAL A 3 19.82 7.31 -7.96
C VAL A 3 21.16 7.91 -7.53
N LEU A 4 21.16 8.68 -6.44
CA LEU A 4 22.36 9.09 -5.71
C LEU A 4 22.61 8.12 -4.54
N ASN A 5 23.75 7.45 -4.50
CA ASN A 5 24.08 6.51 -3.42
C ASN A 5 24.72 7.21 -2.20
N GLY A 6 25.02 6.45 -1.15
CA GLY A 6 25.66 6.96 0.08
C GLY A 6 27.10 7.45 -0.09
N LYS A 7 27.71 7.25 -1.27
CA LYS A 7 29.03 7.77 -1.65
C LYS A 7 28.94 9.04 -2.51
N ALA A 8 27.74 9.60 -2.67
CA ALA A 8 27.44 10.73 -3.55
C ALA A 8 27.72 10.46 -5.04
N GLU A 9 27.66 9.20 -5.46
CA GLU A 9 27.77 8.80 -6.86
C GLU A 9 26.38 8.74 -7.51
N ILE A 10 26.27 9.28 -8.72
CA ILE A 10 25.04 9.19 -9.53
C ILE A 10 25.08 7.90 -10.33
N LEU A 11 24.09 7.04 -10.12
CA LEU A 11 23.93 5.75 -10.78
C LEU A 11 22.63 5.75 -11.60
N SER A 12 22.72 5.34 -12.87
CA SER A 12 21.56 5.23 -13.76
C SER A 12 21.24 3.76 -14.06
N PHE A 13 20.02 3.35 -13.75
CA PHE A 13 19.54 1.97 -13.88
C PHE A 13 18.32 1.88 -14.81
N GLY A 14 18.34 0.87 -15.69
CA GLY A 14 17.29 0.58 -16.66
C GLY A 14 17.37 1.45 -17.91
N GLY A 15 17.07 0.85 -19.08
CA GLY A 15 16.85 1.57 -20.35
C GLY A 15 15.39 1.46 -20.80
N GLU A 16 14.91 2.43 -21.59
CA GLU A 16 13.56 2.50 -22.18
C GLU A 16 13.30 1.45 -23.28
N VAL A 17 13.87 0.25 -23.18
CA VAL A 17 13.76 -0.78 -24.23
C VAL A 17 13.15 -2.07 -23.71
N ILE A 18 12.32 -2.67 -24.58
CA ILE A 18 11.42 -3.82 -24.33
C ILE A 18 12.15 -5.09 -23.87
N LYS A 19 13.46 -5.18 -24.06
CA LYS A 19 14.29 -6.33 -23.67
C LYS A 19 15.51 -5.87 -22.89
N ASN A 20 15.35 -5.66 -21.59
CA ASN A 20 16.47 -5.59 -20.65
C ASN A 20 16.77 -7.03 -20.18
N VAL A 21 17.69 -7.73 -20.87
CA VAL A 21 18.04 -9.14 -20.58
C VAL A 21 19.32 -9.27 -19.74
N ALA A 22 19.96 -8.15 -19.35
CA ALA A 22 21.12 -8.17 -18.47
C ALA A 22 21.05 -7.03 -17.44
N GLY A 23 21.05 -7.39 -16.15
CA GLY A 23 21.09 -6.44 -15.04
C GLY A 23 20.20 -6.84 -13.87
N TYR A 24 20.61 -6.49 -12.65
CA TYR A 24 19.75 -6.59 -11.47
C TYR A 24 18.65 -5.52 -11.54
N ASP A 25 17.42 -5.87 -11.13
CA ASP A 25 16.29 -4.94 -11.09
C ASP A 25 16.40 -3.99 -9.88
N ILE A 26 17.31 -3.02 -10.01
CA ILE A 26 17.56 -2.02 -8.97
C ILE A 26 16.34 -1.11 -8.77
N SER A 27 15.52 -0.87 -9.80
CA SER A 27 14.26 -0.13 -9.66
C SER A 27 13.33 -0.79 -8.65
N ARG A 28 13.22 -2.13 -8.70
CA ARG A 28 12.43 -2.89 -7.73
C ARG A 28 13.07 -2.95 -6.35
N LEU A 29 14.40 -2.94 -6.26
CA LEU A 29 15.13 -2.83 -4.99
C LEU A 29 14.91 -1.47 -4.30
N MET A 30 14.92 -0.39 -5.07
CA MET A 30 14.73 0.98 -4.54
C MET A 30 13.29 1.24 -4.11
N THR A 31 12.32 0.57 -4.74
CA THR A 31 10.90 0.69 -4.40
C THR A 31 10.66 0.17 -2.98
N GLY A 32 10.20 1.04 -2.08
CA GLY A 32 9.98 0.70 -0.67
C GLY A 32 11.22 0.78 0.22
N ALA A 33 12.39 1.14 -0.32
CA ALA A 33 13.61 1.37 0.46
C ALA A 33 13.55 2.62 1.35
N LEU A 34 12.56 3.51 1.15
CA LEU A 34 12.34 4.71 1.97
C LEU A 34 13.61 5.53 2.21
N GLY A 35 14.46 5.64 1.19
CA GLY A 35 15.71 6.41 1.21
C GLY A 35 16.92 5.71 1.84
N THR A 36 16.78 4.49 2.37
CA THR A 36 17.90 3.82 3.07
C THR A 36 19.00 3.31 2.13
N LEU A 37 18.72 3.19 0.83
CA LEU A 37 19.68 2.70 -0.18
C LEU A 37 20.22 3.82 -1.10
N GLY A 38 19.67 5.03 -0.99
CA GLY A 38 20.00 6.16 -1.85
C GLY A 38 18.79 7.05 -2.12
N VAL A 39 19.04 8.20 -2.75
CA VAL A 39 18.00 9.17 -3.13
C VAL A 39 17.65 8.97 -4.59
N ILE A 40 16.37 8.74 -4.91
CA ILE A 40 15.90 8.68 -6.29
C ILE A 40 15.89 10.09 -6.86
N LEU A 41 16.65 10.31 -7.93
CA LEU A 41 16.72 11.58 -8.67
C LEU A 41 15.74 11.61 -9.84
N GLU A 42 15.47 10.45 -10.45
CA GLU A 42 14.60 10.33 -11.62
C GLU A 42 13.91 8.96 -11.66
N ALA A 43 12.63 8.95 -12.01
CA ALA A 43 11.85 7.73 -12.22
C ALA A 43 11.01 7.84 -13.50
N SER A 44 11.00 6.77 -14.30
CA SER A 44 10.13 6.63 -15.46
C SER A 44 8.94 5.75 -15.08
N LEU A 45 7.73 6.25 -15.31
CA LEU A 45 6.49 5.56 -14.93
C LEU A 45 5.70 5.22 -16.19
N LYS A 46 5.28 3.96 -16.33
CA LYS A 46 4.29 3.59 -17.34
C LYS A 46 2.93 4.13 -16.92
N VAL A 47 2.36 5.01 -17.71
CA VAL A 47 1.00 5.52 -17.49
C VAL A 47 -0.02 4.67 -18.24
N VAL A 48 -1.25 4.64 -17.71
CA VAL A 48 -2.41 4.03 -18.38
C VAL A 48 -3.36 5.14 -18.84
N PRO A 49 -4.16 4.92 -19.89
CA PRO A 49 -5.18 5.89 -20.31
C PRO A 49 -6.16 6.21 -19.19
N MET A 50 -6.68 7.44 -19.20
CA MET A 50 -7.78 7.83 -18.32
C MET A 50 -9.03 6.99 -18.66
N PRO A 51 -9.76 6.46 -17.67
CA PRO A 51 -11.01 5.75 -17.91
C PRO A 51 -12.08 6.66 -18.51
N GLU A 52 -13.01 6.10 -19.29
CA GLU A 52 -14.14 6.84 -19.88
C GLU A 52 -15.09 7.39 -18.82
N ALA A 53 -15.34 6.59 -17.77
CA ALA A 53 -16.18 6.96 -16.65
C ALA A 53 -15.64 6.38 -15.33
N GLU A 54 -16.01 7.01 -14.22
CA GLU A 54 -15.79 6.49 -12.88
C GLU A 54 -17.03 6.70 -12.01
N ILE A 55 -17.40 5.67 -11.24
CA ILE A 55 -18.38 5.80 -10.15
C ILE A 55 -17.79 5.22 -8.86
N THR A 56 -18.38 5.57 -7.73
CA THR A 56 -18.04 4.94 -6.45
C THR A 56 -19.31 4.44 -5.78
N LEU A 57 -19.29 3.18 -5.37
CA LEU A 57 -20.36 2.54 -4.64
C LEU A 57 -19.99 2.49 -3.16
N MET A 58 -20.95 2.77 -2.30
CA MET A 58 -20.83 2.71 -0.85
C MET A 58 -21.81 1.66 -0.31
N GLN A 59 -21.31 0.82 0.60
CA GLN A 59 -22.10 -0.19 1.29
C GLN A 59 -21.84 -0.14 2.79
N GLN A 60 -22.90 -0.09 3.59
CA GLN A 60 -22.79 -0.35 5.03
C GLN A 60 -22.57 -1.85 5.25
N THR A 61 -21.48 -2.22 5.92
CA THR A 61 -21.11 -3.62 6.14
C THR A 61 -20.09 -3.73 7.28
N SER A 62 -20.01 -4.90 7.93
CA SER A 62 -18.90 -5.19 8.85
C SER A 62 -17.60 -5.40 8.07
N ILE A 63 -16.47 -5.30 8.78
CA ILE A 63 -15.14 -5.53 8.21
C ILE A 63 -14.98 -6.96 7.67
N ASP A 64 -15.45 -7.97 8.38
CA ASP A 64 -15.30 -9.37 7.94
C ASP A 64 -16.06 -9.63 6.63
N ALA A 65 -17.27 -9.10 6.52
CA ALA A 65 -18.06 -9.18 5.30
C ALA A 65 -17.43 -8.35 4.16
N ALA A 66 -16.82 -7.21 4.47
CA ALA A 66 -16.11 -6.39 3.48
C ALA A 66 -14.89 -7.13 2.89
N LEU A 67 -14.05 -7.72 3.75
CA LEU A 67 -12.87 -8.49 3.33
C LEU A 67 -13.27 -9.71 2.49
N LEU A 68 -14.34 -10.42 2.88
CA LEU A 68 -14.86 -11.54 2.10
C LEU A 68 -15.32 -11.11 0.70
N LYS A 69 -16.09 -10.02 0.61
CA LYS A 69 -16.53 -9.45 -0.68
C LYS A 69 -15.35 -9.04 -1.56
N LEU A 70 -14.38 -8.32 -1.00
CA LEU A 70 -13.17 -7.90 -1.72
C LEU A 70 -12.39 -9.11 -2.25
N HIS A 71 -12.24 -10.16 -1.44
CA HIS A 71 -11.59 -11.39 -1.88
C HIS A 71 -12.35 -12.06 -3.04
N GLN A 72 -13.68 -12.18 -2.94
CA GLN A 72 -14.51 -12.75 -4.00
C GLN A 72 -14.43 -11.93 -5.30
N TRP A 73 -14.54 -10.60 -5.20
CA TRP A 73 -14.47 -9.71 -6.35
C TRP A 73 -13.10 -9.69 -7.02
N SER A 74 -12.02 -9.92 -6.27
CA SER A 74 -10.67 -10.01 -6.83
C SER A 74 -10.48 -11.18 -7.82
N GLN A 75 -11.40 -12.15 -7.80
CA GLN A 75 -11.40 -13.31 -8.70
C GLN A 75 -12.28 -13.10 -9.95
N LEU A 76 -12.99 -11.97 -10.02
CA LEU A 76 -13.91 -11.63 -11.10
C LEU A 76 -13.30 -10.53 -11.98
N PRO A 77 -13.67 -10.44 -13.27
CA PRO A 77 -13.20 -9.40 -14.18
C PRO A 77 -13.96 -8.07 -13.95
N LEU A 78 -14.01 -7.60 -12.71
CA LEU A 78 -14.69 -6.36 -12.33
C LEU A 78 -13.74 -5.17 -12.52
N PRO A 79 -14.24 -4.01 -12.99
CA PRO A 79 -13.44 -2.80 -13.20
C PRO A 79 -13.15 -2.06 -11.89
N ILE A 80 -12.80 -2.77 -10.81
CA ILE A 80 -12.50 -2.17 -9.51
C ILE A 80 -11.12 -1.52 -9.58
N SER A 81 -11.08 -0.20 -9.43
CA SER A 81 -9.85 0.60 -9.49
C SER A 81 -9.39 1.10 -8.12
N ALA A 82 -10.28 1.13 -7.12
CA ALA A 82 -9.93 1.44 -5.74
C ALA A 82 -10.93 0.82 -4.77
N SER A 83 -10.47 0.57 -3.54
CA SER A 83 -11.31 0.15 -2.42
C SER A 83 -10.85 0.84 -1.14
N CYS A 84 -11.80 1.22 -0.29
CA CYS A 84 -11.56 1.76 1.03
C CYS A 84 -12.61 1.22 2.00
N PHE A 85 -12.21 0.75 3.18
CA PHE A 85 -13.14 0.47 4.26
C PHE A 85 -12.82 1.33 5.48
N TYR A 86 -13.83 2.03 5.98
CA TYR A 86 -13.72 2.91 7.13
C TYR A 86 -15.09 3.06 7.81
N GLN A 87 -15.15 2.95 9.14
CA GLN A 87 -16.38 3.12 9.94
C GLN A 87 -17.58 2.33 9.40
N ASP A 88 -17.41 1.01 9.26
CA ASP A 88 -18.45 0.08 8.77
C ASP A 88 -19.01 0.39 7.38
N LYS A 89 -18.23 1.13 6.58
CA LYS A 89 -18.57 1.45 5.20
C LYS A 89 -17.48 0.97 4.27
N LEU A 90 -17.88 0.18 3.27
CA LEU A 90 -17.05 -0.23 2.16
C LEU A 90 -17.32 0.68 0.97
N TYR A 91 -16.28 1.33 0.47
CA TYR A 91 -16.27 2.19 -0.70
C TYR A 91 -15.50 1.50 -1.81
N ILE A 92 -16.12 1.36 -2.99
CA ILE A 92 -15.53 0.71 -4.16
C ILE A 92 -15.60 1.67 -5.34
N ARG A 93 -14.44 2.02 -5.91
CA ARG A 93 -14.40 2.78 -7.17
C ARG A 93 -14.37 1.83 -8.34
N LEU A 94 -15.25 2.09 -9.30
CA LEU A 94 -15.30 1.42 -10.59
C LEU A 94 -14.83 2.40 -11.65
N SER A 95 -13.89 1.98 -12.50
CA SER A 95 -13.32 2.81 -13.55
C SER A 95 -13.21 2.02 -14.86
N GLY A 96 -13.79 2.53 -15.94
CA GLY A 96 -13.81 1.83 -17.22
C GLY A 96 -14.81 2.43 -18.20
N THR A 97 -15.29 1.61 -19.13
CA THR A 97 -16.39 1.98 -20.03
C THR A 97 -17.70 2.02 -19.26
N GLU A 98 -18.66 2.85 -19.70
CA GLU A 98 -19.98 2.96 -19.06
C GLU A 98 -20.65 1.58 -18.92
N LYS A 99 -20.62 0.78 -19.99
CA LYS A 99 -21.19 -0.58 -19.99
C LYS A 99 -20.52 -1.52 -18.97
N ALA A 100 -19.19 -1.44 -18.81
CA ALA A 100 -18.48 -2.26 -17.83
C ALA A 100 -18.84 -1.86 -16.40
N ILE A 101 -19.00 -0.55 -16.17
CA ILE A 101 -19.43 0.01 -14.89
C ILE A 101 -20.87 -0.39 -14.56
N ASP A 102 -21.80 -0.26 -15.49
CA ASP A 102 -23.21 -0.60 -15.28
C ASP A 102 -23.38 -2.08 -14.88
N ASN A 103 -22.68 -2.98 -15.59
CA ASN A 103 -22.69 -4.40 -15.28
C ASN A 103 -22.11 -4.70 -13.89
N ALA A 104 -20.99 -4.05 -13.55
CA ALA A 104 -20.34 -4.21 -12.26
C ALA A 104 -21.19 -3.64 -11.12
N GLN A 105 -21.86 -2.51 -11.33
CA GLN A 105 -22.77 -1.90 -10.37
C GLN A 105 -23.95 -2.82 -10.02
N GLN A 106 -24.53 -3.51 -11.01
CA GLN A 106 -25.62 -4.46 -10.78
C GLN A 106 -25.19 -5.66 -9.92
N SER A 107 -23.95 -6.13 -10.11
CA SER A 107 -23.40 -7.27 -9.36
C SER A 107 -22.93 -6.88 -7.95
N ILE A 108 -22.21 -5.77 -7.84
CA ILE A 108 -21.63 -5.29 -6.58
C ILE A 108 -22.73 -4.71 -5.68
N GLY A 109 -23.64 -3.90 -6.23
CA GLY A 109 -24.68 -3.17 -5.51
C GLY A 109 -24.14 -2.02 -4.64
N GLY A 110 -25.03 -1.41 -3.86
CA GLY A 110 -24.71 -0.27 -2.99
C GLY A 110 -25.17 1.07 -3.55
N GLU A 111 -25.00 2.12 -2.75
CA GLU A 111 -25.41 3.48 -3.09
C GLU A 111 -24.29 4.21 -3.82
N ILE A 112 -24.62 4.99 -4.85
CA ILE A 112 -23.64 5.83 -5.53
C ILE A 112 -23.23 6.97 -4.59
N LEU A 113 -21.93 7.03 -4.29
CA LEU A 113 -21.34 8.11 -3.51
C LEU A 113 -21.27 9.39 -4.36
N LYS A 114 -22.00 10.42 -3.93
CA LYS A 114 -21.88 11.77 -4.50
C LYS A 114 -20.51 12.38 -4.16
N GLN A 115 -19.94 13.16 -5.08
CA GLN A 115 -18.62 13.82 -4.89
C GLN A 115 -17.48 12.85 -4.54
N ALA A 116 -17.51 11.62 -5.09
CA ALA A 116 -16.52 10.59 -4.82
C ALA A 116 -15.06 11.03 -5.06
N HIS A 117 -14.83 11.95 -6.00
CA HIS A 117 -13.49 12.49 -6.27
C HIS A 117 -12.84 13.08 -5.02
N ASN A 118 -13.56 13.92 -4.26
CA ASN A 118 -13.04 14.56 -3.05
C ASN A 118 -12.72 13.52 -1.97
N PHE A 119 -13.57 12.48 -1.85
CA PHE A 119 -13.32 11.37 -0.94
C PHE A 119 -12.00 10.66 -1.29
N TRP A 120 -11.83 10.20 -2.53
CA TRP A 120 -10.62 9.48 -2.95
C TRP A 120 -9.36 10.35 -2.92
N GLN A 121 -9.48 11.64 -3.24
CA GLN A 121 -8.38 12.59 -3.10
C GLN A 121 -7.97 12.72 -1.64
N SER A 122 -8.93 12.80 -0.71
CA SER A 122 -8.61 12.90 0.72
C SER A 122 -7.92 11.66 1.29
N ILE A 123 -8.23 10.47 0.75
CA ILE A 123 -7.57 9.22 1.10
C ILE A 123 -6.15 9.21 0.55
N THR A 124 -6.00 9.49 -0.76
CA THR A 124 -4.71 9.53 -1.46
C THR A 124 -3.73 10.52 -0.83
N GLU A 125 -4.19 11.74 -0.57
CA GLU A 125 -3.39 12.83 0.01
C GLU A 125 -3.29 12.74 1.55
N GLN A 126 -3.88 11.71 2.16
CA GLN A 126 -3.94 11.51 3.61
C GLN A 126 -4.50 12.72 4.39
N THR A 127 -5.42 13.47 3.78
CA THR A 127 -6.16 14.59 4.39
C THR A 127 -7.54 14.18 4.93
N HIS A 128 -7.94 12.92 4.72
CA HIS A 128 -9.16 12.36 5.28
C HIS A 128 -9.14 12.43 6.82
N PRO A 129 -10.28 12.66 7.51
CA PRO A 129 -10.32 12.79 8.97
C PRO A 129 -9.69 11.65 9.76
N PHE A 130 -9.68 10.43 9.19
CA PHE A 130 -8.96 9.29 9.77
C PHE A 130 -7.48 9.59 10.06
N PHE A 131 -6.79 10.31 9.17
CA PHE A 131 -5.36 10.62 9.29
C PHE A 131 -5.04 11.83 10.16
N HIS A 132 -6.06 12.55 10.64
CA HIS A 132 -5.93 13.67 11.56
C HIS A 132 -5.97 13.16 13.00
N SER A 133 -4.85 12.63 13.47
CA SER A 133 -4.68 12.17 14.85
C SER A 133 -3.26 12.43 15.34
N THR A 134 -3.14 12.56 16.66
CA THR A 134 -1.86 12.62 17.37
C THR A 134 -1.30 11.23 17.70
N GLN A 135 -2.14 10.18 17.60
CA GLN A 135 -1.73 8.80 17.84
C GLN A 135 -0.75 8.32 16.78
N ALA A 136 0.04 7.29 17.13
CA ALA A 136 0.92 6.65 16.16
C ALA A 136 0.11 6.00 15.02
N LEU A 137 0.51 6.33 13.78
CA LEU A 137 -0.08 5.81 12.55
C LEU A 137 0.84 4.74 11.97
N TRP A 138 0.29 3.54 11.80
CA TRP A 138 0.97 2.37 11.28
C TRP A 138 0.50 2.05 9.87
N ARG A 139 1.45 1.68 9.02
CA ARG A 139 1.19 1.13 7.70
C ARG A 139 1.43 -0.37 7.75
N ILE A 140 0.36 -1.15 7.67
CA ILE A 140 0.40 -2.60 7.72
C ILE A 140 0.10 -3.15 6.32
N SER A 141 1.04 -3.91 5.75
CA SER A 141 0.91 -4.52 4.43
C SER A 141 0.93 -6.04 4.59
N LEU A 142 -0.10 -6.73 4.13
CA LEU A 142 -0.25 -8.18 4.28
C LEU A 142 -1.16 -8.76 3.19
N ALA A 143 -1.39 -10.08 3.19
CA ALA A 143 -2.26 -10.71 2.21
C ALA A 143 -3.70 -10.21 2.34
N SER A 144 -4.35 -9.89 1.21
CA SER A 144 -5.70 -9.31 1.16
C SER A 144 -6.79 -10.18 1.81
N ASN A 145 -6.60 -11.50 1.81
CA ASN A 145 -7.53 -12.47 2.39
C ASN A 145 -7.33 -12.70 3.91
N THR A 146 -6.38 -12.01 4.54
CA THR A 146 -6.17 -12.15 5.99
C THR A 146 -7.37 -11.59 6.75
N PRO A 147 -7.85 -12.24 7.82
CA PRO A 147 -8.92 -11.70 8.66
C PRO A 147 -8.58 -10.33 9.27
N ALA A 148 -9.58 -9.63 9.82
CA ALA A 148 -9.34 -8.42 10.59
C ALA A 148 -8.35 -8.70 11.73
N LEU A 149 -7.40 -7.79 11.95
CA LEU A 149 -6.43 -7.97 13.03
C LEU A 149 -7.07 -7.55 14.35
N PRO A 150 -6.94 -8.34 15.43
CA PRO A 150 -7.52 -8.03 16.73
C PRO A 150 -6.66 -7.04 17.52
N LEU A 151 -6.07 -6.03 16.87
CA LEU A 151 -5.30 -4.99 17.56
C LEU A 151 -6.20 -3.85 17.96
N GLU A 152 -5.96 -3.28 19.14
CA GLU A 152 -6.66 -2.10 19.61
C GLU A 152 -6.30 -0.87 18.77
N GLY A 153 -7.33 -0.19 18.26
CA GLY A 153 -7.17 1.05 17.52
C GLY A 153 -8.20 1.24 16.42
N ASP A 154 -8.09 2.37 15.72
CA ASP A 154 -8.93 2.64 14.55
C ASP A 154 -8.25 2.16 13.28
N TYR A 155 -9.03 1.58 12.38
CA TYR A 155 -8.55 1.09 11.10
C TYR A 155 -9.12 1.83 9.90
N LEU A 156 -8.30 1.90 8.86
CA LEU A 156 -8.73 2.20 7.49
C LEU A 156 -8.07 1.18 6.57
N TYR A 157 -8.86 0.47 5.77
CA TYR A 157 -8.37 -0.56 4.86
C TYR A 157 -8.40 -0.04 3.43
N GLU A 158 -7.38 -0.37 2.65
CA GLU A 158 -7.27 -0.02 1.23
C GLU A 158 -6.71 -1.20 0.43
N TRP A 159 -6.60 -1.03 -0.90
CA TRP A 159 -5.94 -1.99 -1.80
C TRP A 159 -6.49 -3.42 -1.65
N GLY A 160 -7.81 -3.56 -1.58
CA GLY A 160 -8.48 -4.84 -1.42
C GLY A 160 -8.29 -5.47 -0.03
N GLY A 161 -7.95 -4.67 0.99
CA GLY A 161 -7.70 -5.13 2.36
C GLY A 161 -6.25 -5.52 2.64
N ALA A 162 -5.38 -5.48 1.63
CA ALA A 162 -3.95 -5.77 1.75
C ALA A 162 -3.16 -4.64 2.42
N LEU A 163 -3.63 -3.39 2.30
CA LEU A 163 -3.08 -2.25 3.01
C LEU A 163 -4.03 -1.86 4.13
N ARG A 164 -3.51 -1.79 5.36
CA ARG A 164 -4.28 -1.38 6.54
C ARG A 164 -3.52 -0.29 7.26
N TRP A 165 -4.17 0.86 7.38
CA TRP A 165 -3.74 1.89 8.28
C TRP A 165 -4.34 1.62 9.66
N LEU A 166 -3.50 1.68 10.68
CA LEU A 166 -3.91 1.53 12.07
C LEU A 166 -3.45 2.76 12.85
N LYS A 167 -4.38 3.45 13.50
CA LYS A 167 -4.05 4.41 14.56
C LYS A 167 -4.06 3.68 15.88
N SER A 168 -2.91 3.55 16.50
CA SER A 168 -2.75 2.82 17.76
C SER A 168 -1.46 3.21 18.45
N ASP A 169 -1.52 3.37 19.77
CA ASP A 169 -0.36 3.63 20.62
C ASP A 169 0.18 2.33 21.26
N LEU A 170 -0.26 1.16 20.76
CA LEU A 170 0.34 -0.13 21.10
C LEU A 170 1.85 -0.11 20.79
N ASP A 171 2.61 -0.82 21.62
CA ASP A 171 4.04 -0.96 21.41
C ASP A 171 4.38 -1.78 20.15
N LEU A 172 5.61 -1.60 19.67
CA LEU A 172 6.14 -2.25 18.47
C LEU A 172 6.02 -3.78 18.51
N GLN A 173 6.23 -4.42 19.66
CA GLN A 173 6.20 -5.87 19.78
C GLN A 173 4.76 -6.37 19.71
N SER A 174 3.82 -5.71 20.38
CA SER A 174 2.40 -6.07 20.34
C SER A 174 1.85 -6.09 18.92
N ILE A 175 2.16 -5.07 18.10
CA ILE A 175 1.70 -5.02 16.70
C ILE A 175 2.41 -6.07 15.83
N ARG A 176 3.73 -6.23 15.98
CA ARG A 176 4.53 -7.09 15.10
C ARG A 176 4.44 -8.58 15.42
N SER A 177 4.06 -8.93 16.64
CA SER A 177 3.87 -10.32 17.08
C SER A 177 2.49 -10.88 16.76
N GLU A 178 1.59 -10.06 16.21
CA GLU A 178 0.26 -10.50 15.77
C GLU A 178 0.37 -11.70 14.81
N PRO A 179 -0.19 -12.88 15.15
CA PRO A 179 -0.01 -14.10 14.35
C PRO A 179 -0.45 -13.95 12.90
N ASN A 180 -1.51 -13.18 12.66
CA ASN A 180 -2.04 -12.93 11.32
C ASN A 180 -1.20 -11.94 10.50
N LEU A 181 -0.21 -11.28 11.10
CA LEU A 181 0.78 -10.48 10.39
C LEU A 181 1.87 -11.34 9.72
N SER A 182 1.87 -12.65 9.91
CA SER A 182 2.86 -13.56 9.34
C SER A 182 3.05 -13.35 7.82
N GLY A 183 4.26 -13.01 7.40
CA GLY A 183 4.60 -12.72 6.00
C GLY A 183 4.19 -11.31 5.51
N GLY A 184 3.55 -10.52 6.36
CA GLY A 184 3.30 -9.10 6.16
C GLY A 184 4.36 -8.22 6.84
N HIS A 185 4.16 -6.90 6.75
CA HIS A 185 5.02 -5.89 7.33
C HIS A 185 4.19 -4.83 8.04
N ALA A 186 4.58 -4.47 9.26
CA ALA A 186 4.05 -3.33 10.00
C ALA A 186 5.15 -2.29 10.22
N THR A 187 4.97 -1.12 9.59
CA THR A 187 5.90 0.00 9.65
C THR A 187 5.25 1.17 10.38
N LEU A 188 5.94 1.75 11.34
CA LEU A 188 5.49 2.99 11.98
C LEU A 188 5.64 4.13 10.97
N PHE A 189 4.53 4.65 10.47
CA PHE A 189 4.53 5.60 9.35
C PHE A 189 4.59 7.06 9.83
N ARG A 190 3.85 7.39 10.89
CA ARG A 190 3.82 8.73 11.50
C ARG A 190 3.66 8.61 13.00
N SER A 191 4.43 9.38 13.77
CA SER A 191 4.30 9.51 15.23
C SER A 191 4.83 10.87 15.67
N LEU A 192 4.30 11.38 16.79
CA LEU A 192 4.78 12.58 17.47
C LEU A 192 5.94 12.31 18.44
N GLY A 193 6.18 11.04 18.82
CA GLY A 193 7.27 10.61 19.71
C GLY A 193 8.56 10.24 18.99
N GLU A 194 9.54 9.71 19.75
CA GLU A 194 10.80 9.21 19.18
C GLU A 194 10.55 8.12 18.13
N ARG A 195 11.26 8.21 17.00
CA ARG A 195 11.14 7.28 15.86
C ARG A 195 12.24 6.22 15.90
N ASN A 196 12.32 5.46 16.98
CA ASN A 196 13.20 4.28 17.04
C ASN A 196 12.47 3.09 16.39
N ASP A 197 13.18 2.25 15.62
CA ASP A 197 12.67 1.00 15.02
C ASP A 197 11.45 1.11 14.07
N ILE A 198 11.46 2.17 13.25
CA ILE A 198 10.43 2.51 12.24
C ILE A 198 10.05 1.32 11.34
N PHE A 199 11.05 0.60 10.83
CA PHE A 199 10.88 -0.49 9.86
C PHE A 199 10.63 -1.83 10.53
N HIS A 200 9.75 -2.64 9.94
CA HIS A 200 9.59 -4.03 10.37
C HIS A 200 10.95 -4.75 10.30
N PRO A 201 11.37 -5.45 11.36
CA PRO A 201 12.69 -6.06 11.40
C PRO A 201 12.79 -7.11 10.30
N LEU A 202 13.95 -7.15 9.66
CA LEU A 202 14.25 -8.22 8.71
C LEU A 202 14.28 -9.56 9.47
N PRO A 203 13.75 -10.65 8.90
CA PRO A 203 13.98 -11.99 9.43
C PRO A 203 15.48 -12.24 9.66
N THR A 204 15.84 -12.97 10.71
CA THR A 204 17.23 -13.24 11.12
C THR A 204 18.16 -13.66 9.96
N PRO A 205 17.73 -14.52 9.00
CA PRO A 205 18.58 -14.86 7.85
C PRO A 205 18.94 -13.66 6.95
N LEU A 206 18.04 -12.69 6.80
CA LEU A 206 18.27 -11.47 6.00
C LEU A 206 19.07 -10.43 6.78
N LEU A 207 18.89 -10.32 8.10
CA LEU A 207 19.76 -9.52 8.97
C LEU A 207 21.22 -9.96 8.85
N ASN A 208 21.47 -11.26 8.91
CA ASN A 208 22.82 -11.83 8.79
C ASN A 208 23.42 -11.53 7.41
N ARG A 209 22.64 -11.62 6.33
CA ARG A 209 23.12 -11.22 4.99
C ARG A 209 23.41 -9.73 4.88
N ARG A 210 22.57 -8.87 5.48
CA ARG A 210 22.81 -7.42 5.51
C ARG A 210 24.10 -7.07 6.25
N ALA A 211 24.40 -7.76 7.35
CA ALA A 211 25.67 -7.61 8.08
C ALA A 211 26.88 -8.17 7.32
N MET A 212 26.67 -9.13 6.41
CA MET A 212 27.70 -9.72 5.56
C MET A 212 27.92 -8.97 4.23
N LEU A 213 27.09 -7.98 3.88
CA LEU A 213 27.37 -7.12 2.72
C LEU A 213 28.58 -6.25 3.08
N PRO A 214 29.74 -6.42 2.41
CA PRO A 214 30.90 -5.58 2.66
C PRO A 214 30.56 -4.11 2.35
N HIS A 215 31.17 -3.17 3.08
CA HIS A 215 31.10 -1.73 2.82
C HIS A 215 31.71 -1.31 1.46
N GLU A 216 32.13 -2.28 0.65
CA GLU A 216 32.76 -2.10 -0.65
C GLU A 216 32.11 -3.04 -1.65
N ILE A 217 31.49 -2.46 -2.69
CA ILE A 217 31.45 -3.10 -4.00
C ILE A 217 32.71 -2.60 -4.71
N PRO A 218 33.78 -3.41 -4.87
CA PRO A 218 34.92 -3.03 -5.67
C PRO A 218 34.53 -3.18 -7.15
N GLY A 219 34.51 -2.06 -7.88
CA GLY A 219 34.55 -2.02 -9.34
C GLY A 219 33.27 -2.46 -10.06
N LEU A 220 32.43 -1.48 -10.39
CA LEU A 220 31.72 -1.37 -11.68
C LEU A 220 31.77 0.09 -12.12
#